data_AF-A0A7V3JJY5-F1
#
_entry.id   AF-A0A7V3JJY5-F1
#
_cell.length_a   1.000
_cell.length_b   1.000
_cell.length_c   1.000
_cell.angle_alpha   90.00
_cell.angle_beta   90.00
_cell.angle_gamma   90.00
#
_symmetry.space_group_name_H-M   'P 1'
#
loop_
_entity.id
_entity.type
_entity.pdbx_description
1 polymer ?
#
loop_
_entity_poly.entity_id
_entity_poly.type
_entity_poly.pdbx_seq_one_letter_code
_entity_poly.pdbx_strand_id
1 'polypeptide(L)'
;RLEPSASHPALPAATTLPPPEDLLEAILDGSAAAPDSVSEPARRPWNALVAEIVRPYLIPKADPRQAECMASVDRAAAELMRALLHHPQFQALEGLWRGLDWLTRRLETDEKLKLFVLDVSQLEWAEDLASDDPQRTGLYKVLVERTVQTPGGVPWAVVAAAYTFGPQAEDAGDLGRMARLARLAQAPFVARAGDRLLGCPRLAEHPDPDDWTWQPPEPDRHAWETLRSCPDARWVGLAIPRFLLRLPYGPNTAPMERFAFDEMPGTPRHEDYLWGPSSFACALLLAQAFSQSGWSMQPGEVRDIDGLPLHTFSVESERCVTPCAEVLWSDRAAAAVLQRGLMPLRSYANRDSIRLERFQSLAMPQAPLAGRWSHST
;
A
#
# COMPACT_ATOMS: atom_id res chain seq x y z
N ARG A 1 -8.44 -61.57 -27.95
CA ARG A 1 -7.53 -62.42 -28.75
C ARG A 1 -6.20 -62.43 -28.00
N LEU A 2 -5.89 -63.57 -27.35
CA LEU A 2 -4.58 -64.08 -26.92
C LEU A 2 -3.75 -63.29 -25.87
N GLU A 3 -3.69 -63.86 -24.65
CA GLU A 3 -2.45 -63.95 -23.82
C GLU A 3 -1.48 -65.04 -24.40
N PRO A 4 -0.43 -65.57 -23.71
CA PRO A 4 0.40 -65.15 -22.55
C PRO A 4 1.93 -65.44 -22.70
N SER A 5 2.77 -65.04 -21.72
CA SER A 5 3.89 -65.81 -21.08
C SER A 5 4.97 -64.88 -20.49
N ALA A 6 5.15 -64.85 -19.16
CA ALA A 6 6.07 -65.67 -18.31
C ALA A 6 7.32 -64.83 -17.96
N SER A 7 7.92 -64.80 -16.75
CA SER A 7 7.95 -65.72 -15.61
C SER A 7 8.57 -65.03 -14.37
N HIS A 8 8.10 -65.41 -13.18
CA HIS A 8 8.65 -65.08 -11.86
C HIS A 8 9.93 -65.87 -11.51
N PRO A 9 10.72 -65.37 -10.54
CA PRO A 9 11.21 -66.22 -9.43
C PRO A 9 11.11 -65.47 -8.08
N ALA A 10 11.24 -66.03 -6.88
CA ALA A 10 10.95 -67.34 -6.26
C ALA A 10 11.10 -67.06 -4.74
N LEU A 11 10.17 -67.53 -3.90
CA LEU A 11 10.20 -67.38 -2.43
C LEU A 11 11.25 -68.30 -1.80
N PRO A 12 11.99 -67.89 -0.74
CA PRO A 12 12.80 -68.81 0.03
C PRO A 12 11.94 -69.70 0.92
N ALA A 13 12.37 -70.96 1.01
CA ALA A 13 11.69 -72.09 1.61
C ALA A 13 11.53 -71.98 3.14
N ALA A 14 10.43 -72.57 3.61
CA ALA A 14 10.16 -72.84 5.01
C ALA A 14 11.13 -73.89 5.57
N THR A 15 11.82 -73.54 6.65
CA THR A 15 12.56 -74.51 7.47
C THR A 15 11.61 -75.11 8.49
N THR A 16 11.42 -76.42 8.36
CA THR A 16 10.64 -77.32 9.22
C THR A 16 11.20 -77.40 10.64
N LEU A 17 10.33 -77.24 11.63
CA LEU A 17 10.57 -77.56 13.05
C LEU A 17 10.57 -79.09 13.26
N PRO A 18 11.53 -79.67 14.01
CA PRO A 18 11.43 -81.04 14.52
C PRO A 18 10.51 -81.12 15.77
N PRO A 19 9.97 -82.32 16.09
CA PRO A 19 8.87 -82.51 17.04
C PRO A 19 9.28 -82.38 18.53
N PRO A 20 8.31 -82.17 19.44
CA PRO A 20 8.53 -81.80 20.85
C PRO A 20 8.62 -83.02 21.78
N GLU A 21 9.47 -84.01 21.49
CA GLU A 21 9.61 -85.20 22.36
C GLU A 21 11.03 -85.43 22.93
N ASP A 22 12.09 -84.82 22.38
CA ASP A 22 13.47 -85.05 22.85
C ASP A 22 14.00 -84.02 23.88
N LEU A 23 13.18 -83.07 24.31
CA LEU A 23 13.57 -82.00 25.25
C LEU A 23 13.38 -82.38 26.74
N LEU A 24 12.63 -83.45 27.01
CA LEU A 24 12.37 -83.94 28.37
C LEU A 24 13.41 -84.98 28.83
N GLU A 25 13.98 -85.78 27.91
CA GLU A 25 15.06 -86.74 28.23
C GLU A 25 16.42 -86.06 28.41
N ALA A 26 16.67 -84.90 27.79
CA ALA A 26 17.91 -84.13 27.98
C ALA A 26 17.99 -83.36 29.31
N ILE A 27 16.89 -83.29 30.08
CA ILE A 27 16.81 -82.57 31.37
C ILE A 27 16.89 -83.54 32.57
N LEU A 28 16.76 -84.86 32.34
CA LEU A 28 16.67 -85.86 33.42
C LEU A 28 18.00 -86.55 33.78
N ASP A 29 19.05 -86.48 32.95
CA ASP A 29 20.32 -87.22 33.15
C ASP A 29 21.55 -86.32 33.38
N GLY A 30 21.48 -85.41 34.37
CA GLY A 30 22.58 -84.48 34.65
C GLY A 30 22.71 -84.03 36.11
N SER A 31 22.85 -84.99 37.02
CA SER A 31 23.02 -84.79 38.47
C SER A 31 24.39 -84.20 38.89
N ALA A 32 24.30 -83.06 39.60
CA ALA A 32 24.96 -82.69 40.87
C ALA A 32 26.46 -82.31 40.99
N ALA A 33 26.66 -81.28 41.84
CA ALA A 33 27.84 -80.70 42.51
C ALA A 33 28.63 -79.63 41.71
N ALA A 34 28.88 -78.41 42.19
CA ALA A 34 29.12 -77.90 43.56
C ALA A 34 28.64 -76.42 43.73
N PRO A 35 28.58 -75.87 44.95
CA PRO A 35 27.95 -74.59 45.24
C PRO A 35 28.96 -73.44 45.11
N ASP A 36 28.58 -72.35 44.45
CA ASP A 36 29.16 -71.03 44.73
C ASP A 36 28.24 -69.89 44.27
N SER A 37 28.17 -68.88 45.13
CA SER A 37 27.53 -67.58 44.97
C SER A 37 25.98 -67.53 45.00
N VAL A 38 25.46 -67.20 46.20
CA VAL A 38 24.23 -66.41 46.33
C VAL A 38 24.50 -65.06 45.67
N SER A 39 24.14 -64.92 44.39
CA SER A 39 24.09 -63.62 43.74
C SER A 39 22.83 -62.90 44.22
N GLU A 40 23.01 -61.79 44.94
CA GLU A 40 21.97 -60.81 45.24
C GLU A 40 21.12 -60.52 43.98
N PRO A 41 19.81 -60.23 44.09
CA PRO A 41 19.06 -59.77 42.94
C PRO A 41 19.75 -58.50 42.44
N ALA A 42 20.39 -58.60 41.27
CA ALA A 42 21.15 -57.53 40.65
C ALA A 42 20.31 -56.25 40.70
N ARG A 43 20.67 -55.33 41.59
CA ARG A 43 20.07 -54.00 41.64
C ARG A 43 20.22 -53.45 40.24
N ARG A 44 19.12 -53.38 39.48
CA ARG A 44 19.12 -52.73 38.18
C ARG A 44 19.82 -51.38 38.39
N PRO A 45 20.87 -51.05 37.64
CA PRO A 45 21.59 -49.80 37.84
C PRO A 45 20.54 -48.70 37.79
N TRP A 46 20.47 -47.87 38.83
CA TRP A 46 19.47 -46.82 39.00
C TRP A 46 19.25 -46.01 37.70
N ASN A 47 20.33 -45.78 36.96
CA ASN A 47 20.34 -45.12 35.66
C ASN A 47 19.49 -45.83 34.58
N ALA A 48 19.45 -47.17 34.58
CA ALA A 48 18.62 -47.95 33.66
C ALA A 48 17.14 -47.87 34.01
N LEU A 49 16.80 -47.87 35.30
CA LEU A 49 15.42 -47.70 35.77
C LEU A 49 14.90 -46.27 35.47
N VAL A 50 15.73 -45.26 35.72
CA VAL A 50 15.44 -43.86 35.39
C VAL A 50 15.28 -43.68 33.87
N ALA A 51 16.17 -44.26 33.07
CA ALA A 51 16.05 -44.20 31.61
C ALA A 51 14.75 -44.84 31.10
N GLU A 52 14.32 -45.97 31.68
CA GLU A 52 13.10 -46.68 31.32
C GLU A 52 11.84 -45.90 31.71
N ILE A 53 11.82 -45.29 32.90
CA ILE A 53 10.71 -44.46 33.39
C ILE A 53 10.58 -43.17 32.57
N VAL A 54 11.71 -42.56 32.16
CA VAL A 54 11.71 -41.29 31.41
C VAL A 54 11.50 -41.51 29.91
N ARG A 55 11.70 -42.74 29.39
CA ARG A 55 11.57 -43.09 27.95
C ARG A 55 10.24 -42.70 27.31
N PRO A 56 9.06 -42.89 27.94
CA PRO A 56 7.77 -42.46 27.40
C PRO A 56 7.58 -40.94 27.42
N TYR A 57 8.37 -40.22 28.23
CA TYR A 57 8.34 -38.76 28.39
C TYR A 57 9.49 -38.05 27.66
N LEU A 58 10.36 -38.79 26.96
CA LEU A 58 11.38 -38.23 26.09
C LEU A 58 10.70 -37.69 24.83
N ILE A 59 10.43 -36.39 24.83
CA ILE A 59 10.07 -35.66 23.61
C ILE A 59 11.26 -35.82 22.64
N PRO A 60 11.05 -36.41 21.43
CA PRO A 60 12.11 -36.50 20.44
C PRO A 60 12.73 -35.12 20.22
N LYS A 61 14.05 -35.00 20.38
CA LYS A 61 14.75 -33.75 20.15
C LYS A 61 14.47 -33.33 18.70
N ALA A 62 13.85 -32.17 18.51
CA ALA A 62 13.55 -31.64 17.18
C ALA A 62 14.82 -31.68 16.32
N ASP A 63 14.70 -32.18 15.08
CA ASP A 63 15.85 -32.27 14.17
C ASP A 63 16.39 -30.84 13.94
N PRO A 64 17.66 -30.55 14.23
CA PRO A 64 18.23 -29.23 13.98
C PRO A 64 18.09 -28.79 12.51
N ARG A 65 18.00 -29.73 11.56
CA ARG A 65 17.74 -29.42 10.13
C ARG A 65 16.33 -28.91 9.87
N GLN A 66 15.36 -29.24 10.73
CA GLN A 66 14.00 -28.74 10.60
C GLN A 66 13.96 -27.22 10.79
N ALA A 67 14.72 -26.69 11.76
CA ALA A 67 14.84 -25.25 11.97
C ALA A 67 15.49 -24.54 10.76
N GLU A 68 16.53 -25.15 10.18
CA GLU A 68 17.19 -24.63 8.97
C GLU A 68 16.25 -24.62 7.75
N CYS A 69 15.48 -25.69 7.54
CA CYS A 69 14.49 -25.77 6.48
C CYS A 69 13.32 -24.78 6.68
N MET A 70 12.84 -24.60 7.91
CA MET A 70 11.82 -23.59 8.19
C MET A 70 12.33 -22.18 7.91
N ALA A 71 13.56 -21.87 8.35
CA ALA A 71 14.18 -20.58 8.09
C ALA A 71 14.40 -20.30 6.59
N SER A 72 14.68 -21.33 5.78
CA SER A 72 14.80 -21.18 4.33
C SER A 72 13.46 -20.94 3.65
N VAL A 73 12.39 -21.61 4.10
CA VAL A 73 11.02 -21.36 3.65
C VAL A 73 10.57 -19.95 4.02
N ASP A 74 10.82 -19.50 5.25
CA ASP A 74 10.48 -18.14 5.71
C ASP A 74 11.21 -17.08 4.89
N ARG A 75 12.49 -17.31 4.56
CA ARG A 75 13.25 -16.40 3.69
C ARG A 75 12.66 -16.31 2.29
N ALA A 76 12.34 -17.46 1.68
CA ALA A 76 11.73 -17.50 0.36
C ALA A 76 10.34 -16.83 0.36
N ALA A 77 9.53 -17.07 1.40
CA ALA A 77 8.24 -16.41 1.58
C ALA A 77 8.38 -14.89 1.74
N ALA A 78 9.36 -14.42 2.52
CA ALA A 78 9.65 -13.00 2.69
C ALA A 78 10.14 -12.33 1.40
N GLU A 79 10.94 -13.01 0.58
CA GLU A 79 11.35 -12.52 -0.73
C GLU A 79 10.16 -12.38 -1.69
N LEU A 80 9.31 -13.40 -1.76
CA LEU A 80 8.10 -13.38 -2.59
C LEU A 80 7.12 -12.30 -2.12
N MET A 81 6.93 -12.15 -0.81
CA MET A 81 6.02 -11.16 -0.26
C MET A 81 6.51 -9.74 -0.55
N ARG A 82 7.82 -9.46 -0.43
CA ARG A 82 8.40 -8.17 -0.84
C ARG A 82 8.17 -7.90 -2.33
N ALA A 83 8.47 -8.88 -3.19
CA ALA A 83 8.26 -8.74 -4.63
C ALA A 83 6.80 -8.44 -5.00
N LEU A 84 5.84 -9.06 -4.29
CA LEU A 84 4.41 -8.80 -4.48
C LEU A 84 4.01 -7.40 -3.98
N LEU A 85 4.41 -7.05 -2.75
CA LEU A 85 4.09 -5.76 -2.15
C LEU A 85 4.68 -4.58 -2.93
N HIS A 86 5.84 -4.76 -3.55
CA HIS A 86 6.54 -3.73 -4.34
C HIS A 86 6.22 -3.81 -5.83
N HIS A 87 5.34 -4.72 -6.25
CA HIS A 87 4.93 -4.78 -7.65
C HIS A 87 4.09 -3.53 -8.00
N PRO A 88 4.43 -2.75 -9.06
CA PRO A 88 3.78 -1.46 -9.32
C PRO A 88 2.26 -1.52 -9.44
N GLN A 89 1.72 -2.58 -10.06
CA GLN A 89 0.27 -2.76 -10.19
C GLN A 89 -0.40 -3.05 -8.84
N PHE A 90 0.27 -3.80 -7.97
CA PHE A 90 -0.27 -4.09 -6.64
C PHE A 90 -0.20 -2.85 -5.75
N GLN A 91 0.92 -2.11 -5.77
CA GLN A 91 1.05 -0.85 -5.04
C GLN A 91 0.03 0.20 -5.51
N ALA A 92 -0.25 0.30 -6.81
CA ALA A 92 -1.27 1.22 -7.31
C ALA A 92 -2.65 0.88 -6.75
N LEU A 93 -3.02 -0.40 -6.75
CA LEU A 93 -4.28 -0.88 -6.18
C LEU A 93 -4.32 -0.70 -4.66
N GLU A 94 -3.26 -1.10 -3.95
CA GLU A 94 -3.14 -0.97 -2.50
C GLU A 94 -3.19 0.52 -2.09
N GLY A 95 -2.48 1.39 -2.80
CA GLY A 95 -2.43 2.83 -2.54
C GLY A 95 -3.79 3.51 -2.75
N LEU A 96 -4.55 3.09 -3.75
CA LEU A 96 -5.91 3.58 -3.98
C LEU A 96 -6.84 3.17 -2.84
N TRP A 97 -6.91 1.87 -2.51
CA TRP A 97 -7.84 1.35 -1.51
C TRP A 97 -7.46 1.76 -0.09
N ARG A 98 -6.17 1.77 0.26
CA ARG A 98 -5.72 2.29 1.56
C ARG A 98 -5.85 3.81 1.65
N GLY A 99 -5.68 4.53 0.55
CA GLY A 99 -5.98 5.96 0.51
C GLY A 99 -7.46 6.24 0.80
N LEU A 100 -8.36 5.42 0.23
CA LEU A 100 -9.79 5.53 0.49
C LEU A 100 -10.15 5.12 1.94
N ASP A 101 -9.58 4.04 2.45
CA ASP A 101 -9.73 3.65 3.87
C ASP A 101 -9.21 4.75 4.81
N TRP A 102 -8.03 5.32 4.50
CA TRP A 102 -7.47 6.46 5.23
C TRP A 102 -8.40 7.68 5.23
N LEU A 103 -8.99 7.99 4.08
CA LEU A 103 -9.94 9.11 3.95
C LEU A 103 -11.21 8.85 4.75
N THR A 104 -11.85 7.69 4.57
CA THR A 104 -13.10 7.33 5.25
C THR A 104 -12.97 7.29 6.76
N ARG A 105 -11.85 6.81 7.31
CA ARG A 105 -11.59 6.79 8.76
C ARG A 105 -11.40 8.17 9.37
N ARG A 106 -11.03 9.17 8.57
CA ARG A 106 -10.75 10.54 9.02
C ARG A 106 -11.89 11.51 8.73
N LEU A 107 -12.88 11.09 7.95
CA LEU A 107 -14.08 11.87 7.68
C LEU A 107 -15.17 11.54 8.69
N GLU A 108 -15.69 12.57 9.35
CA GLU A 108 -16.89 12.47 10.17
C GLU A 108 -18.11 12.64 9.26
N THR A 109 -18.56 11.55 8.64
CA THR A 109 -19.75 11.58 7.77
C THR A 109 -21.04 11.63 8.57
N ASP A 110 -21.96 12.48 8.16
CA ASP A 110 -23.28 12.67 8.78
C ASP A 110 -24.35 12.88 7.68
N GLU A 111 -25.52 13.45 8.05
CA GLU A 111 -26.57 13.77 7.08
C GLU A 111 -26.14 14.82 6.04
N LYS A 112 -25.16 15.68 6.37
CA LYS A 112 -24.69 16.82 5.57
C LYS A 112 -23.42 16.50 4.78
N LEU A 113 -22.54 15.65 5.30
CA LEU A 113 -21.28 15.23 4.68
C LEU A 113 -21.35 13.76 4.26
N LYS A 114 -21.35 13.52 2.95
CA LYS A 114 -21.41 12.18 2.36
C LYS A 114 -20.25 11.96 1.39
N LEU A 115 -19.67 10.77 1.43
CA LEU A 115 -18.67 10.31 0.46
C LEU A 115 -19.31 9.31 -0.50
N PHE A 116 -19.08 9.51 -1.79
CA PHE A 116 -19.49 8.58 -2.84
C PHE A 116 -18.27 8.15 -3.63
N VAL A 117 -18.23 6.88 -4.00
CA VAL A 117 -17.13 6.28 -4.76
C VAL A 117 -17.65 5.91 -6.13
N LEU A 118 -16.95 6.36 -7.16
CA LEU A 118 -17.21 6.03 -8.55
C LEU A 118 -15.95 5.34 -9.09
N ASP A 119 -16.10 4.08 -9.47
CA ASP A 119 -15.01 3.28 -10.03
C ASP A 119 -14.96 3.47 -11.55
N VAL A 120 -13.94 4.20 -12.01
CA VAL A 120 -13.66 4.50 -13.41
C VAL A 120 -12.15 4.55 -13.55
N SER A 121 -11.59 3.94 -14.60
CA SER A 121 -10.17 4.07 -14.90
C SER A 121 -9.84 5.43 -15.53
N GLN A 122 -8.59 5.90 -15.41
CA GLN A 122 -8.19 7.17 -16.05
C GLN A 122 -8.39 7.13 -17.57
N LEU A 123 -8.24 5.96 -18.19
CA LEU A 123 -8.47 5.76 -19.63
C LEU A 123 -9.96 5.92 -19.99
N GLU A 124 -10.85 5.20 -19.32
CA GLU A 124 -12.30 5.30 -19.57
C GLU A 124 -12.81 6.72 -19.29
N TRP A 125 -12.25 7.40 -18.28
CA TRP A 125 -12.56 8.78 -17.98
C TRP A 125 -12.15 9.74 -19.11
N ALA A 126 -10.95 9.56 -19.67
CA ALA A 126 -10.46 10.36 -20.80
C ALA A 126 -11.28 10.09 -22.08
N GLU A 127 -11.61 8.82 -22.35
CA GLU A 127 -12.47 8.42 -23.47
C GLU A 127 -13.87 9.02 -23.38
N ASP A 128 -14.50 9.01 -22.19
CA ASP A 128 -15.82 9.64 -21.98
C ASP A 128 -15.75 11.16 -22.17
N LEU A 129 -14.67 11.82 -21.73
CA LEU A 129 -14.47 13.25 -21.94
C LEU A 129 -14.21 13.62 -23.40
N ALA A 130 -13.60 12.75 -24.20
CA ALA A 130 -13.26 13.02 -25.59
C ALA A 130 -14.49 13.18 -26.52
N SER A 131 -15.70 12.86 -26.05
CA SER A 131 -16.94 13.06 -26.82
C SER A 131 -17.16 14.52 -27.25
N ASP A 132 -17.50 14.71 -28.53
CA ASP A 132 -17.85 16.02 -29.11
C ASP A 132 -19.11 16.65 -28.47
N ASP A 133 -20.00 15.82 -27.94
CA ASP A 133 -21.19 16.25 -27.21
C ASP A 133 -21.05 15.86 -25.73
N PRO A 134 -20.63 16.80 -24.86
CA PRO A 134 -20.50 16.56 -23.43
C PRO A 134 -21.80 16.13 -22.76
N GLN A 135 -22.98 16.50 -23.28
CA GLN A 135 -24.24 16.16 -22.60
C GLN A 135 -24.56 14.67 -22.67
N ARG A 136 -23.94 13.95 -23.61
CA ARG A 136 -24.18 12.52 -23.80
C ARG A 136 -23.28 11.64 -22.92
N THR A 137 -22.22 12.22 -22.36
CA THR A 137 -21.20 11.51 -21.59
C THR A 137 -21.73 10.99 -20.26
N GLY A 138 -21.14 9.92 -19.76
CA GLY A 138 -21.49 9.34 -18.46
C GLY A 138 -21.21 10.32 -17.33
N LEU A 139 -20.07 11.01 -17.38
CA LEU A 139 -19.67 12.00 -16.39
C LEU A 139 -20.63 13.19 -16.33
N TYR A 140 -21.15 13.67 -17.47
CA TYR A 140 -22.14 14.74 -17.47
C TYR A 140 -23.44 14.32 -16.80
N LYS A 141 -23.92 13.12 -17.09
CA LYS A 141 -25.14 12.58 -16.48
C LYS A 141 -25.01 12.52 -14.95
N VAL A 142 -23.87 12.07 -14.45
CA VAL A 142 -23.62 11.90 -13.01
C VAL A 142 -23.34 13.24 -12.31
N LEU A 143 -22.51 14.10 -12.91
CA LEU A 143 -22.03 15.31 -12.25
C LEU A 143 -22.94 16.51 -12.44
N VAL A 144 -23.72 16.57 -13.53
CA VAL A 144 -24.54 17.73 -13.89
C VAL A 144 -26.02 17.38 -13.98
N GLU A 145 -26.41 16.39 -14.80
CA GLU A 145 -27.82 16.12 -15.10
C GLU A 145 -28.59 15.67 -13.85
N ARG A 146 -28.08 14.64 -13.15
CA ARG A 146 -28.70 14.06 -11.95
C ARG A 146 -28.64 14.96 -10.72
N THR A 147 -27.90 16.05 -10.76
CA THR A 147 -27.65 16.93 -9.61
C THR A 147 -28.15 18.35 -9.89
N VAL A 148 -27.36 19.17 -10.59
CA VAL A 148 -27.61 20.59 -10.81
C VAL A 148 -28.83 20.83 -11.69
N GLN A 149 -29.12 19.93 -12.64
CA GLN A 149 -30.26 20.06 -13.57
C GLN A 149 -31.51 19.30 -13.12
N THR A 150 -31.43 18.52 -12.05
CA THR A 150 -32.59 17.80 -11.51
C THR A 150 -33.23 18.63 -10.38
N PRO A 151 -34.53 18.97 -10.44
CA PRO A 151 -35.21 19.65 -9.34
C PRO A 151 -35.11 18.87 -8.03
N GLY A 152 -34.58 19.50 -6.98
CA GLY A 152 -34.32 18.86 -5.68
C GLY A 152 -33.03 18.02 -5.63
N GLY A 153 -32.25 17.97 -6.72
CA GLY A 153 -30.93 17.36 -6.73
C GLY A 153 -29.94 18.11 -5.85
N VAL A 154 -29.03 17.37 -5.22
CA VAL A 154 -27.98 17.93 -4.36
C VAL A 154 -26.68 18.02 -5.20
N PRO A 155 -26.14 19.22 -5.46
CA PRO A 155 -24.89 19.37 -6.19
C PRO A 155 -23.71 18.77 -5.42
N TRP A 156 -22.78 18.19 -6.17
CA TRP A 156 -21.51 17.73 -5.62
C TRP A 156 -20.72 18.90 -5.02
N ALA A 157 -20.03 18.66 -3.90
CA ALA A 157 -19.21 19.67 -3.24
C ALA A 157 -17.81 19.78 -3.86
N VAL A 158 -17.22 18.62 -4.17
CA VAL A 158 -15.88 18.46 -4.74
C VAL A 158 -15.82 17.10 -5.43
N VAL A 159 -15.06 16.99 -6.51
CA VAL A 159 -14.72 15.74 -7.19
C VAL A 159 -13.23 15.49 -7.00
N ALA A 160 -12.87 14.48 -6.23
CA ALA A 160 -11.47 14.10 -6.01
C ALA A 160 -11.13 12.83 -6.79
N ALA A 161 -10.19 12.93 -7.72
CA ALA A 161 -9.72 11.78 -8.51
C ALA A 161 -8.35 11.32 -8.04
N ALA A 162 -8.15 10.01 -7.96
CA ALA A 162 -6.86 9.40 -7.67
C ALA A 162 -5.97 9.26 -8.93
N TYR A 163 -6.11 10.18 -9.88
CA TYR A 163 -5.34 10.21 -11.12
C TYR A 163 -4.11 11.09 -11.01
N THR A 164 -3.15 10.83 -11.88
CA THR A 164 -1.94 11.64 -12.01
C THR A 164 -1.92 12.27 -13.40
N PHE A 165 -1.76 13.58 -13.45
CA PHE A 165 -1.63 14.33 -14.69
C PHE A 165 -0.18 14.78 -14.87
N GLY A 166 0.38 14.53 -16.06
CA GLY A 166 1.70 14.94 -16.47
C GLY A 166 1.68 16.12 -17.44
N PRO A 167 2.85 16.49 -17.99
CA PRO A 167 2.99 17.63 -18.89
C PRO A 167 2.41 17.40 -20.30
N GLN A 168 1.94 16.20 -20.65
CA GLN A 168 1.48 15.87 -22.00
C GLN A 168 0.29 16.74 -22.44
N ALA A 169 0.21 17.07 -23.73
CA ALA A 169 -0.91 17.83 -24.30
C ALA A 169 -2.27 17.13 -24.16
N GLU A 170 -2.28 15.78 -24.15
CA GLU A 170 -3.48 14.98 -23.90
C GLU A 170 -4.05 15.23 -22.50
N ASP A 171 -3.21 15.14 -21.46
CA ASP A 171 -3.56 15.45 -20.08
C ASP A 171 -4.10 16.89 -19.93
N ALA A 172 -3.47 17.86 -20.60
CA ALA A 172 -3.94 19.24 -20.58
C ALA A 172 -5.31 19.41 -21.25
N GLY A 173 -5.55 18.70 -22.36
CA GLY A 173 -6.83 18.68 -23.07
C GLY A 173 -7.95 18.06 -22.22
N ASP A 174 -7.68 16.92 -21.58
CA ASP A 174 -8.60 16.25 -20.66
C ASP A 174 -8.95 17.12 -19.47
N LEU A 175 -7.95 17.73 -18.83
CA LEU A 175 -8.17 18.67 -17.73
C LEU A 175 -8.99 19.88 -18.17
N GLY A 176 -8.81 20.37 -19.40
CA GLY A 176 -9.61 21.46 -19.96
C GLY A 176 -11.08 21.09 -20.12
N ARG A 177 -11.37 19.89 -20.63
CA ARG A 177 -12.73 19.36 -20.74
C ARG A 177 -13.36 19.13 -19.36
N MET A 178 -12.60 18.56 -18.43
CA MET A 178 -13.02 18.38 -17.04
C MET A 178 -13.27 19.70 -16.33
N ALA A 179 -12.44 20.73 -16.57
CA ALA A 179 -12.62 22.06 -15.99
C ALA A 179 -13.97 22.67 -16.37
N ARG A 180 -14.37 22.53 -17.64
CA ARG A 180 -15.69 22.95 -18.13
C ARG A 180 -16.81 22.16 -17.43
N LEU A 181 -16.64 20.85 -17.28
CA LEU A 181 -17.62 20.01 -16.62
C LEU A 181 -17.76 20.34 -15.12
N ALA A 182 -16.64 20.54 -14.43
CA ALA A 182 -16.55 20.96 -13.03
C ALA A 182 -17.27 22.30 -12.80
N ARG A 183 -17.10 23.27 -13.71
CA ARG A 183 -17.87 24.52 -13.67
C ARG A 183 -19.38 24.30 -13.84
N LEU A 184 -19.79 23.46 -14.79
CA LEU A 184 -21.22 23.16 -15.00
C LEU A 184 -21.84 22.43 -13.80
N ALA A 185 -21.06 21.55 -13.17
CA ALA A 185 -21.44 20.83 -11.95
C ALA A 185 -21.37 21.70 -10.69
N GLN A 186 -20.75 22.89 -10.77
CA GLN A 186 -20.44 23.75 -9.62
C GLN A 186 -19.63 23.01 -8.53
N ALA A 187 -18.76 22.09 -8.95
CA ALA A 187 -17.96 21.23 -8.09
C ALA A 187 -16.52 21.17 -8.61
N PRO A 188 -15.52 21.68 -7.87
CA PRO A 188 -14.13 21.63 -8.31
C PRO A 188 -13.62 20.21 -8.45
N PHE A 189 -12.76 20.02 -9.43
CA PHE A 189 -12.01 18.80 -9.65
C PHE A 189 -10.63 18.91 -9.01
N VAL A 190 -10.25 17.94 -8.19
CA VAL A 190 -8.94 17.87 -7.55
C VAL A 190 -8.27 16.53 -7.86
N ALA A 191 -7.03 16.59 -8.35
CA ALA A 191 -6.23 15.42 -8.69
C ALA A 191 -4.75 15.62 -8.32
N ARG A 192 -3.90 14.63 -8.63
CA ARG A 192 -2.45 14.72 -8.41
C ARG A 192 -1.74 15.28 -9.64
N ALA A 193 -0.76 16.15 -9.42
CA ALA A 193 0.23 16.50 -10.43
C ALA A 193 1.42 15.54 -10.38
N GLY A 194 1.89 15.11 -11.55
CA GLY A 194 3.15 14.38 -11.70
C GLY A 194 4.36 15.31 -11.62
N ASP A 195 5.48 14.79 -11.13
CA ASP A 195 6.73 15.52 -10.87
C ASP A 195 7.25 16.30 -12.10
N ARG A 196 7.06 15.74 -13.30
CA ARG A 196 7.50 16.37 -14.56
C ARG A 196 6.80 17.70 -14.85
N LEU A 197 5.62 17.96 -14.27
CA LEU A 197 4.99 19.30 -14.35
C LEU A 197 5.83 20.37 -13.63
N LEU A 198 6.68 19.97 -12.68
CA LEU A 198 7.66 20.84 -12.06
C LEU A 198 8.97 20.93 -12.86
N GLY A 199 9.13 20.32 -14.03
CA GLY A 199 10.46 20.28 -14.65
C GLY A 199 11.43 19.37 -13.90
N CYS A 200 10.93 18.49 -13.04
CA CYS A 200 11.72 17.58 -12.23
C CYS A 200 11.41 16.12 -12.63
N PRO A 201 12.42 15.27 -12.92
CA PRO A 201 12.17 13.87 -13.25
C PRO A 201 11.69 13.06 -12.04
N ARG A 202 12.22 13.35 -10.85
CA ARG A 202 11.88 12.72 -9.57
C ARG A 202 12.05 13.71 -8.44
N LEU A 203 10.92 14.12 -7.86
CA LEU A 203 10.89 15.19 -6.90
C LEU A 203 11.56 14.80 -5.57
N ALA A 204 11.49 13.53 -5.17
CA ALA A 204 12.13 13.01 -3.97
C ALA A 204 13.67 13.10 -4.00
N GLU A 205 14.27 13.02 -5.19
CA GLU A 205 15.72 13.11 -5.38
C GLU A 205 16.18 14.57 -5.57
N HIS A 206 15.34 15.40 -6.20
CA HIS A 206 15.64 16.79 -6.56
C HIS A 206 14.56 17.76 -6.03
N PRO A 207 14.53 17.99 -4.70
CA PRO A 207 13.52 18.85 -4.07
C PRO A 207 13.82 20.36 -4.24
N ASP A 208 15.04 20.72 -4.66
CA ASP A 208 15.44 22.11 -4.85
C ASP A 208 14.98 22.63 -6.23
N PRO A 209 14.28 23.78 -6.29
CA PRO A 209 13.91 24.44 -7.54
C PRO A 209 15.03 24.70 -8.53
N ASP A 210 16.27 24.83 -8.08
CA ASP A 210 17.41 25.07 -8.97
C ASP A 210 17.69 23.85 -9.87
N ASP A 211 17.27 22.64 -9.46
CA ASP A 211 17.39 21.41 -10.25
C ASP A 211 16.25 21.22 -11.27
N TRP A 212 15.20 22.05 -11.21
CA TRP A 212 13.97 21.90 -11.99
C TRP A 212 14.09 22.48 -13.40
N THR A 213 15.01 21.94 -14.16
CA THR A 213 15.46 22.47 -15.45
C THR A 213 14.76 21.85 -16.65
N TRP A 214 14.13 20.69 -16.50
CA TRP A 214 13.47 20.00 -17.62
C TRP A 214 12.29 20.83 -18.12
N GLN A 215 12.15 20.89 -19.44
CA GLN A 215 11.04 21.58 -20.10
C GLN A 215 10.30 20.61 -21.02
N PRO A 216 8.96 20.68 -21.05
CA PRO A 216 8.18 19.91 -22.00
C PRO A 216 8.41 20.42 -23.43
N PRO A 217 8.16 19.57 -24.44
CA PRO A 217 8.08 19.99 -25.83
C PRO A 217 7.11 21.17 -26.02
N GLU A 218 7.32 21.97 -27.07
CA GLU A 218 6.48 23.15 -27.35
C GLU A 218 4.97 22.85 -27.47
N PRO A 219 4.51 21.75 -28.12
CA PRO A 219 3.08 21.44 -28.17
C PRO A 219 2.46 21.21 -26.79
N ASP A 220 3.17 20.49 -25.93
CA ASP A 220 2.78 20.20 -24.55
C ASP A 220 2.72 21.48 -23.71
N ARG A 221 3.75 22.33 -23.83
CA ARG A 221 3.80 23.64 -23.18
C ARG A 221 2.63 24.52 -23.58
N HIS A 222 2.37 24.62 -24.89
CA HIS A 222 1.29 25.44 -25.44
C HIS A 222 -0.10 24.95 -24.98
N ALA A 223 -0.30 23.63 -24.91
CA ALA A 223 -1.54 23.06 -24.40
C ALA A 223 -1.77 23.43 -22.92
N TRP A 224 -0.73 23.36 -22.09
CA TRP A 224 -0.79 23.77 -20.69
C TRP A 224 -1.03 25.27 -20.51
N GLU A 225 -0.38 26.13 -21.29
CA GLU A 225 -0.62 27.58 -21.27
C GLU A 225 -2.06 27.92 -21.66
N THR A 226 -2.59 27.23 -22.67
CA THR A 226 -3.99 27.36 -23.12
C THR A 226 -4.96 26.92 -22.04
N LEU A 227 -4.72 25.76 -21.40
CA LEU A 227 -5.51 25.28 -20.27
C LEU A 227 -5.54 26.33 -19.15
N ARG A 228 -4.38 26.78 -18.69
CA ARG A 228 -4.27 27.71 -17.55
C ARG A 228 -4.89 29.07 -17.84
N SER A 229 -4.88 29.52 -19.10
CA SER A 229 -5.50 30.77 -19.52
C SER A 229 -7.03 30.68 -19.65
N CYS A 230 -7.60 29.46 -19.63
CA CYS A 230 -9.04 29.26 -19.73
C CYS A 230 -9.75 29.70 -18.44
N PRO A 231 -10.88 30.45 -18.52
CA PRO A 231 -11.66 30.84 -17.34
C PRO A 231 -12.14 29.66 -16.47
N ASP A 232 -12.31 28.50 -17.09
CA ASP A 232 -12.79 27.28 -16.43
C ASP A 232 -11.68 26.60 -15.61
N ALA A 233 -10.40 26.90 -15.85
CA ALA A 233 -9.27 26.34 -15.10
C ALA A 233 -9.30 26.64 -13.60
N ARG A 234 -10.09 27.64 -13.18
CA ARG A 234 -10.35 27.96 -11.77
C ARG A 234 -11.03 26.83 -11.00
N TRP A 235 -11.67 25.90 -11.71
CA TRP A 235 -12.37 24.74 -11.15
C TRP A 235 -11.48 23.49 -11.04
N VAL A 236 -10.19 23.59 -11.38
CA VAL A 236 -9.25 22.47 -11.29
C VAL A 236 -8.10 22.82 -10.35
N GLY A 237 -7.84 21.96 -9.37
CA GLY A 237 -6.66 22.02 -8.52
C GLY A 237 -5.83 20.74 -8.64
N LEU A 238 -4.51 20.88 -8.78
CA LEU A 238 -3.60 19.73 -8.79
C LEU A 238 -2.64 19.81 -7.62
N ALA A 239 -2.60 18.76 -6.79
CA ALA A 239 -1.75 18.70 -5.60
C ALA A 239 -0.51 17.85 -5.79
N ILE A 240 0.59 18.21 -5.14
CA ILE A 240 1.89 17.54 -5.21
C ILE A 240 2.67 17.71 -3.88
N PRO A 241 3.42 16.71 -3.39
CA PRO A 241 3.61 15.35 -3.89
C PRO A 241 2.63 14.36 -3.23
N ARG A 242 2.89 13.05 -3.38
CA ARG A 242 2.15 11.99 -2.67
C ARG A 242 2.44 12.05 -1.15
N PHE A 243 1.67 11.30 -0.36
CA PHE A 243 1.88 11.16 1.09
C PHE A 243 1.80 9.71 1.57
N LEU A 244 2.46 9.39 2.67
CA LEU A 244 2.65 8.02 3.15
C LEU A 244 1.36 7.49 3.77
N LEU A 245 0.91 6.33 3.31
CA LEU A 245 -0.34 5.71 3.78
C LEU A 245 -0.14 4.69 4.89
N ARG A 246 1.00 3.98 4.89
CA ARG A 246 1.35 3.00 5.94
C ARG A 246 2.85 2.98 6.21
N LEU A 247 3.20 2.56 7.41
CA LEU A 247 4.58 2.14 7.71
C LEU A 247 4.90 0.84 6.96
N PRO A 248 6.16 0.61 6.56
CA PRO A 248 6.59 -0.70 6.10
C PRO A 248 6.41 -1.74 7.20
N TYR A 249 6.10 -2.97 6.82
CA TYR A 249 6.09 -4.09 7.75
C TYR A 249 7.49 -4.40 8.22
N GLY A 250 7.63 -4.65 9.52
CA GLY A 250 8.93 -4.88 10.12
C GLY A 250 8.84 -5.02 11.64
N PRO A 251 9.87 -5.59 12.27
CA PRO A 251 9.86 -5.88 13.70
C PRO A 251 9.74 -4.63 14.58
N ASN A 252 10.27 -3.50 14.11
CA ASN A 252 10.28 -2.22 14.84
C ASN A 252 9.12 -1.29 14.46
N THR A 253 8.28 -1.68 13.51
CA THR A 253 7.21 -0.85 12.95
C THR A 253 5.86 -1.55 13.08
N ALA A 254 5.56 -2.47 12.17
CA ALA A 254 4.35 -3.26 12.13
C ALA A 254 4.75 -4.75 12.09
N PRO A 255 4.95 -5.40 13.25
CA PRO A 255 5.40 -6.79 13.31
C PRO A 255 4.31 -7.73 12.81
N MET A 256 4.71 -8.76 12.07
CA MET A 256 3.81 -9.82 11.61
C MET A 256 3.87 -11.03 12.54
N GLU A 257 2.70 -11.58 12.90
CA GLU A 257 2.61 -12.75 13.79
C GLU A 257 2.92 -14.08 13.09
N ARG A 258 2.72 -14.17 11.77
CA ARG A 258 2.77 -15.44 11.03
C ARG A 258 4.17 -15.94 10.73
N PHE A 259 5.09 -15.02 10.39
CA PHE A 259 6.49 -15.32 10.10
C PHE A 259 7.32 -14.05 10.23
N ALA A 260 8.64 -14.21 10.38
CA ALA A 260 9.56 -13.08 10.43
C ALA A 260 9.62 -12.39 9.06
N PHE A 261 9.05 -11.19 8.99
CA PHE A 261 9.00 -10.39 7.77
C PHE A 261 9.53 -8.99 8.02
N ASP A 262 10.44 -8.57 7.15
CA ASP A 262 10.92 -7.20 7.03
C ASP A 262 10.75 -6.79 5.57
N GLU A 263 9.90 -5.79 5.33
CA GLU A 263 9.55 -5.34 3.99
C GLU A 263 10.72 -4.58 3.35
N MET A 264 11.49 -3.82 4.11
CA MET A 264 12.57 -2.98 3.61
C MET A 264 13.85 -3.18 4.43
N PRO A 265 14.52 -4.35 4.31
CA PRO A 265 15.76 -4.59 5.01
C PRO A 265 16.86 -3.65 4.48
N GLY A 266 17.43 -2.83 5.37
CA GLY A 266 18.50 -1.88 5.05
C GLY A 266 17.98 -0.48 4.76
N THR A 267 18.64 0.23 3.84
CA THR A 267 18.24 1.59 3.45
C THR A 267 16.94 1.54 2.63
N PRO A 268 15.84 2.16 3.11
CA PRO A 268 14.58 2.16 2.40
C PRO A 268 14.70 2.85 1.03
N ARG A 269 14.07 2.28 0.01
CA ARG A 269 13.97 2.89 -1.32
C ARG A 269 12.66 3.67 -1.41
N HIS A 270 12.73 4.86 -2.01
CA HIS A 270 11.59 5.78 -2.07
C HIS A 270 10.32 5.15 -2.66
N GLU A 271 10.43 4.49 -3.82
CA GLU A 271 9.26 3.87 -4.49
C GLU A 271 8.76 2.58 -3.83
N ASP A 272 9.50 2.02 -2.87
CA ASP A 272 9.07 0.81 -2.15
C ASP A 272 8.08 1.18 -1.02
N TYR A 273 7.98 2.46 -0.66
CA TYR A 273 6.93 2.97 0.24
C TYR A 273 5.56 3.03 -0.45
N LEU A 274 4.50 2.83 0.35
CA LEU A 274 3.14 2.98 -0.14
C LEU A 274 2.66 4.43 -0.06
N TRP A 275 2.86 5.14 -1.16
CA TRP A 275 2.44 6.51 -1.34
C TRP A 275 0.99 6.63 -1.85
N GLY A 276 0.20 7.47 -1.21
CA GLY A 276 -1.19 7.76 -1.53
C GLY A 276 -1.40 9.01 -2.39
N PRO A 277 -2.55 9.13 -3.05
CA PRO A 277 -2.86 10.27 -3.91
C PRO A 277 -3.11 11.55 -3.10
N SER A 278 -2.41 12.62 -3.42
CA SER A 278 -2.53 13.94 -2.76
C SER A 278 -3.93 14.54 -2.83
N SER A 279 -4.74 14.17 -3.83
CA SER A 279 -6.13 14.59 -3.95
C SER A 279 -7.00 14.16 -2.78
N PHE A 280 -6.71 13.02 -2.13
CA PHE A 280 -7.43 12.59 -0.93
C PHE A 280 -7.11 13.47 0.27
N ALA A 281 -5.88 13.96 0.40
CA ALA A 281 -5.52 14.94 1.42
C ALA A 281 -6.31 16.25 1.22
N CYS A 282 -6.42 16.72 -0.03
CA CYS A 282 -7.25 17.89 -0.36
C CYS A 282 -8.73 17.68 -0.04
N ALA A 283 -9.28 16.51 -0.37
CA ALA A 283 -10.67 16.18 -0.06
C ALA A 283 -10.93 16.15 1.45
N LEU A 284 -10.03 15.56 2.24
CA LEU A 284 -10.10 15.55 3.69
C LEU A 284 -10.14 16.96 4.27
N LEU A 285 -9.21 17.82 3.86
CA LEU A 285 -9.10 19.19 4.37
C LEU A 285 -10.35 20.04 4.03
N LEU A 286 -10.90 19.90 2.83
CA LEU A 286 -12.16 20.57 2.46
C LEU A 286 -13.34 20.07 3.29
N ALA A 287 -13.45 18.76 3.51
CA ALA A 287 -14.51 18.17 4.31
C ALA A 287 -14.41 18.56 5.80
N GLN A 288 -13.20 18.63 6.35
CA GLN A 288 -12.98 19.10 7.72
C GLN A 288 -13.34 20.59 7.87
N ALA A 289 -12.96 21.42 6.91
CA ALA A 289 -13.37 22.83 6.90
C ALA A 289 -14.91 22.97 6.81
N PHE A 290 -15.58 22.17 5.98
CA PHE A 290 -17.04 22.11 5.94
C PHE A 290 -17.66 21.66 7.26
N SER A 291 -17.05 20.69 7.94
CA SER A 291 -17.54 20.18 9.23
C SER A 291 -17.46 21.25 10.32
N GLN A 292 -16.45 22.13 10.27
CA GLN A 292 -16.26 23.23 11.22
C GLN A 292 -17.18 24.44 10.93
N SER A 293 -17.26 24.84 9.65
CA SER A 293 -17.82 26.15 9.26
C SER A 293 -18.99 26.07 8.27
N GLY A 294 -19.46 24.86 7.92
CA GLY A 294 -20.52 24.64 6.93
C GLY A 294 -20.16 25.25 5.57
N TRP A 295 -21.13 25.80 4.85
CA TRP A 295 -20.88 26.47 3.57
C TRP A 295 -20.22 27.84 3.70
N SER A 296 -20.11 28.39 4.91
CA SER A 296 -19.30 29.58 5.20
C SER A 296 -17.81 29.26 5.33
N MET A 297 -17.42 28.00 5.14
CA MET A 297 -16.03 27.55 5.13
C MET A 297 -15.17 28.34 4.15
N GLN A 298 -13.88 28.45 4.47
CA GLN A 298 -12.88 28.94 3.52
C GLN A 298 -11.87 27.83 3.23
N PRO A 299 -11.58 27.51 1.96
CA PRO A 299 -10.49 26.60 1.63
C PRO A 299 -9.18 27.08 2.26
N GLY A 300 -8.57 26.24 3.09
CA GLY A 300 -7.36 26.57 3.82
C GLY A 300 -7.59 27.12 5.23
N GLU A 301 -8.82 27.08 5.74
CA GLU A 301 -9.10 27.20 7.18
C GLU A 301 -8.47 26.02 7.94
N VAL A 302 -8.67 24.81 7.44
CA VAL A 302 -7.96 23.60 7.85
C VAL A 302 -6.89 23.29 6.81
N ARG A 303 -5.64 23.19 7.23
CA ARG A 303 -4.46 23.00 6.33
C ARG A 303 -3.54 21.87 6.73
N ASP A 304 -3.58 21.48 7.99
CA ASP A 304 -2.68 20.49 8.57
C ASP A 304 -3.39 19.15 8.71
N ILE A 305 -2.64 18.08 8.45
CA ILE A 305 -3.09 16.71 8.62
C ILE A 305 -2.04 16.00 9.48
N ASP A 306 -2.43 15.70 10.71
CA ASP A 306 -1.57 15.03 11.71
C ASP A 306 -1.83 13.53 11.79
N GLY A 307 -0.99 12.80 12.53
CA GLY A 307 -1.13 11.35 12.77
C GLY A 307 -0.83 10.51 11.54
N LEU A 308 0.10 10.95 10.70
CA LEU A 308 0.55 10.23 9.52
C LEU A 308 1.67 9.22 9.87
N PRO A 309 1.85 8.16 9.08
CA PRO A 309 2.97 7.24 9.26
C PRO A 309 4.31 7.98 9.21
N LEU A 310 5.12 7.83 10.26
CA LEU A 310 6.46 8.42 10.36
C LEU A 310 7.50 7.31 10.52
N HIS A 311 8.14 6.90 9.42
CA HIS A 311 9.11 5.81 9.45
C HIS A 311 10.48 6.31 9.91
N THR A 312 11.05 5.68 10.94
CA THR A 312 12.41 5.97 11.41
C THR A 312 13.31 4.76 11.17
N PHE A 313 14.47 4.98 10.55
CA PHE A 313 15.43 3.94 10.19
C PHE A 313 16.86 4.42 10.45
N SER A 314 17.83 3.53 10.36
CA SER A 314 19.24 3.85 10.58
C SER A 314 20.08 3.59 9.34
N VAL A 315 20.89 4.57 8.94
CA VAL A 315 21.87 4.46 7.85
C VAL A 315 23.23 4.84 8.44
N GLU A 316 24.23 3.97 8.31
CA GLU A 316 25.59 4.23 8.80
C GLU A 316 25.67 4.67 10.28
N SER A 317 24.75 4.19 11.13
CA SER A 317 24.57 4.56 12.55
C SER A 317 23.93 5.92 12.82
N GLU A 318 23.55 6.66 11.79
CA GLU A 318 22.72 7.86 11.93
C GLU A 318 21.23 7.50 11.88
N ARG A 319 20.41 8.14 12.72
CA ARG A 319 18.96 7.95 12.73
C ARG A 319 18.33 8.91 11.73
N CYS A 320 17.69 8.34 10.72
CA CYS A 320 16.95 9.08 9.69
C CYS A 320 15.45 8.93 9.91
N VAL A 321 14.71 9.92 9.42
CA VAL A 321 13.24 9.94 9.45
C VAL A 321 12.73 10.22 8.05
N THR A 322 11.87 9.35 7.54
CA THR A 322 11.20 9.56 6.25
C THR A 322 10.13 10.65 6.40
N PRO A 323 10.11 11.66 5.53
CA PRO A 323 9.05 12.66 5.49
C PRO A 323 7.66 12.04 5.21
N CYS A 324 6.59 12.63 5.77
CA CYS A 324 5.23 12.10 5.62
C CYS A 324 4.65 12.31 4.20
N ALA A 325 4.92 13.43 3.56
CA ALA A 325 4.85 13.63 2.11
C ALA A 325 6.23 13.35 1.49
N GLU A 326 6.30 13.00 0.21
CA GLU A 326 7.54 12.54 -0.45
C GLU A 326 8.76 13.45 -0.28
N VAL A 327 8.55 14.73 0.03
CA VAL A 327 9.60 15.74 0.13
C VAL A 327 9.40 16.67 1.33
N LEU A 328 10.53 17.06 1.94
CA LEU A 328 10.64 18.24 2.81
C LEU A 328 10.94 19.46 1.94
N TRP A 329 9.98 20.36 1.81
CA TRP A 329 10.12 21.55 0.98
C TRP A 329 10.70 22.73 1.76
N SER A 330 11.52 23.54 1.09
CA SER A 330 11.77 24.91 1.53
C SER A 330 10.60 25.84 1.16
N ASP A 331 10.56 27.02 1.77
CA ASP A 331 9.59 28.07 1.40
C ASP A 331 9.76 28.52 -0.05
N ARG A 332 11.01 28.60 -0.52
CA ARG A 332 11.33 28.86 -1.94
C ARG A 332 10.70 27.82 -2.85
N ALA A 333 10.82 26.54 -2.50
CA ALA A 333 10.30 25.46 -3.30
C ALA A 333 8.77 25.43 -3.35
N ALA A 334 8.11 25.61 -2.21
CA ALA A 334 6.65 25.71 -2.17
C ALA A 334 6.12 26.93 -2.98
N ALA A 335 6.80 28.07 -2.92
CA ALA A 335 6.44 29.24 -3.72
C ALA A 335 6.58 28.98 -5.24
N ALA A 336 7.64 28.28 -5.66
CA ALA A 336 7.86 27.90 -7.06
C ALA A 336 6.78 26.91 -7.56
N VAL A 337 6.33 25.97 -6.73
CA VAL A 337 5.19 25.08 -7.03
C VAL A 337 3.90 25.88 -7.23
N LEU A 338 3.61 26.83 -6.33
CA LEU A 338 2.42 27.70 -6.44
C LEU A 338 2.43 28.54 -7.73
N GLN A 339 3.59 29.09 -8.13
CA GLN A 339 3.77 29.84 -9.38
C GLN A 339 3.35 29.03 -10.62
N ARG A 340 3.54 27.71 -10.58
CA ARG A 340 3.11 26.79 -11.65
C ARG A 340 1.64 26.40 -11.61
N GLY A 341 0.86 26.93 -10.66
CA GLY A 341 -0.57 26.63 -10.55
C GLY A 341 -0.88 25.38 -9.72
N LEU A 342 0.13 24.79 -9.08
CA LEU A 342 0.00 23.54 -8.32
C LEU A 342 -0.13 23.81 -6.82
N MET A 343 -0.71 22.87 -6.09
CA MET A 343 -0.93 22.94 -4.64
C MET A 343 0.13 22.11 -3.89
N PRO A 344 1.10 22.75 -3.20
CA PRO A 344 2.15 22.03 -2.50
C PRO A 344 1.65 21.42 -1.19
N LEU A 345 1.93 20.14 -1.00
CA LEU A 345 1.74 19.38 0.22
C LEU A 345 3.11 19.16 0.88
N ARG A 346 3.31 19.75 2.06
CA ARG A 346 4.61 19.82 2.72
C ARG A 346 4.65 19.00 3.99
N SER A 347 5.70 18.21 4.17
CA SER A 347 6.01 17.56 5.45
C SER A 347 6.57 18.53 6.48
N TYR A 348 6.19 18.35 7.74
CA TYR A 348 6.95 18.93 8.85
C TYR A 348 8.17 18.07 9.16
N ALA A 349 9.33 18.70 9.34
CA ALA A 349 10.54 17.99 9.72
C ALA A 349 10.35 17.31 11.09
N ASN A 350 10.63 16.01 11.15
CA ASN A 350 10.55 15.18 12.36
C ASN A 350 9.17 15.17 13.04
N ARG A 351 8.09 15.37 12.28
CA ARG A 351 6.71 15.25 12.78
C ARG A 351 5.87 14.40 11.84
N ASP A 352 4.86 13.77 12.41
CA ASP A 352 3.87 12.92 11.77
C ASP A 352 2.76 13.74 11.08
N SER A 353 3.13 14.84 10.43
CA SER A 353 2.16 15.75 9.85
C SER A 353 2.60 16.39 8.53
N ILE A 354 1.59 16.72 7.72
CA ILE A 354 1.74 17.45 6.46
C ILE A 354 0.82 18.67 6.44
N ARG A 355 1.21 19.69 5.68
CA ARG A 355 0.48 20.92 5.45
C ARG A 355 0.19 21.12 3.98
N LEU A 356 -1.05 21.40 3.60
CA LEU A 356 -1.36 21.97 2.30
C LEU A 356 -1.10 23.48 2.35
N GLU A 357 -0.22 23.98 1.47
CA GLU A 357 0.18 25.38 1.52
C GLU A 357 -0.94 26.34 1.11
N ARG A 358 -1.73 25.95 0.12
CA ARG A 358 -2.84 26.74 -0.37
C ARG A 358 -3.76 25.92 -1.25
N PHE A 359 -5.06 26.14 -1.11
CA PHE A 359 -6.00 25.76 -2.16
C PHE A 359 -5.92 26.78 -3.29
N GLN A 360 -5.34 26.37 -4.40
CA GLN A 360 -5.18 27.20 -5.59
C GLN A 360 -5.64 26.41 -6.81
N SER A 361 -6.17 27.13 -7.78
CA SER A 361 -6.50 26.57 -9.08
C SER A 361 -5.32 26.59 -10.05
N LEU A 362 -5.45 25.85 -11.16
CA LEU A 362 -4.51 25.89 -12.27
C LEU A 362 -4.47 27.23 -13.01
N ALA A 363 -5.48 28.09 -12.81
CA ALA A 363 -5.69 29.30 -13.60
C ALA A 363 -4.48 30.27 -13.57
N MET A 364 -4.32 30.98 -14.68
CA MET A 364 -3.38 32.09 -14.85
C MET A 364 -4.17 33.34 -15.33
N PRO A 365 -4.16 34.47 -14.59
CA PRO A 365 -3.45 34.72 -13.33
C PRO A 365 -3.93 33.82 -12.19
N GLN A 366 -3.06 33.62 -11.18
CA GLN A 366 -3.35 32.74 -10.04
C GLN A 366 -4.66 33.13 -9.37
N ALA A 367 -5.51 32.13 -9.13
CA ALA A 367 -6.79 32.28 -8.47
C ALA A 367 -7.00 31.17 -7.44
N PRO A 368 -7.72 31.45 -6.33
CA PRO A 368 -8.15 30.42 -5.40
C PRO A 368 -9.00 29.36 -6.13
N LEU A 369 -9.01 28.14 -5.60
CA LEU A 369 -9.84 27.07 -6.14
C LEU A 369 -11.33 27.45 -6.01
N ALA A 370 -12.01 27.50 -7.15
CA ALA A 370 -13.44 27.80 -7.20
C ALA A 370 -14.24 26.66 -6.59
N GLY A 371 -15.33 26.97 -5.90
CA GLY A 371 -16.26 25.98 -5.39
C GLY A 371 -17.50 26.63 -4.81
N ARG A 372 -18.39 25.82 -4.22
CA ARG A 372 -19.67 26.32 -3.68
C ARG A 372 -19.48 27.34 -2.54
N TRP A 373 -18.35 27.26 -1.82
CA TRP A 373 -17.91 28.24 -0.82
C TRP A 373 -17.58 29.63 -1.41
N SER A 374 -17.42 29.77 -2.73
CA SER A 374 -17.12 31.06 -3.36
C SER A 374 -18.33 31.98 -3.53
N HIS A 375 -19.56 31.47 -3.30
CA HIS A 375 -20.81 32.21 -3.51
C HIS A 375 -21.52 32.60 -2.22
N SER A 376 -20.95 32.30 -1.04
CA SER A 376 -21.54 32.57 0.27
C SER A 376 -21.21 33.96 0.83
N THR A 377 -20.97 34.97 -0.02
CA THR A 377 -20.73 36.36 0.40
C THR A 377 -21.81 37.30 -0.09
#